data_AF-V7DFH2-F1
#
_entry.id   AF-V7DFH2-F1
#
_cell.length_a   1.000
_cell.length_b   1.000
_cell.length_c   1.000
_cell.angle_alpha   90.00
_cell.angle_beta   90.00
_cell.angle_gamma   90.00
#
_symmetry.space_group_name_H-M   'P 1'
#
loop_
_entity.id
_entity.type
_entity.pdbx_description
1 polymer ?
#
loop_
_entity_poly.entity_id
_entity_poly.type
_entity_poly.pdbx_seq_one_letter_code
_entity_poly.pdbx_strand_id
1 'polypeptide(L)'
;MSKHAITEAAGITADEVLRIGKLYSSNELRGIQKKLTSASGDLHKLANGWKMGAGLLGSLGDLLSIEQRDLLRSAAQLVDSIGHNVTHAKEKRVRSEKETKRRQDARDAQSKQLVARTFPLPTETHEELLETIKAALILNRARQLNTSYNPSEFNVYIRNELKTPARLHGHSVEQHRAGNVRSLRYFMISDLTSHLAYDDGSSVEERLRLLQEKVAEAVGLAALTADERETLRLWQEALVPAADRQEGQA
;
A
#
# COMPACT_ATOMS: atom_id res chain seq x y z
N MET A 1 -6.96 -46.03 -17.85
CA MET A 1 -6.65 -44.60 -18.08
C MET A 1 -7.85 -43.96 -18.74
N SER A 2 -8.52 -43.03 -18.06
CA SER A 2 -9.75 -42.40 -18.59
C SER A 2 -9.39 -41.58 -19.83
N LYS A 3 -9.96 -41.93 -20.98
CA LYS A 3 -9.73 -41.24 -22.25
C LYS A 3 -10.60 -39.98 -22.22
N HIS A 4 -10.05 -38.87 -21.74
CA HIS A 4 -10.74 -37.58 -21.74
C HIS A 4 -11.25 -37.27 -23.15
N ALA A 5 -12.48 -36.76 -23.25
CA ALA A 5 -13.03 -36.36 -24.53
C ALA A 5 -12.13 -35.29 -25.15
N ILE A 6 -11.96 -35.31 -26.49
CA ILE A 6 -11.12 -34.33 -27.21
C ILE A 6 -11.55 -32.87 -26.94
N THR A 7 -12.77 -32.68 -26.48
CA THR A 7 -13.39 -31.40 -26.14
C THR A 7 -13.23 -30.99 -24.68
N GLU A 8 -12.61 -31.82 -23.84
CA GLU A 8 -12.31 -31.50 -22.44
C GLU A 8 -10.85 -31.06 -22.27
N ALA A 9 -10.66 -29.85 -21.75
CA ALA A 9 -9.34 -29.32 -21.44
C ALA A 9 -8.82 -29.85 -20.09
N ALA A 10 -8.73 -31.18 -19.93
CA ALA A 10 -8.40 -31.84 -18.67
C ALA A 10 -7.05 -31.39 -18.06
N GLY A 11 -6.09 -30.98 -18.89
CA GLY A 11 -4.79 -30.46 -18.45
C GLY A 11 -4.79 -28.98 -18.04
N ILE A 12 -5.83 -28.21 -18.39
CA ILE A 12 -5.93 -26.77 -18.07
C ILE A 12 -6.91 -26.62 -16.92
N THR A 13 -6.48 -26.89 -15.70
CA THR A 13 -7.32 -26.74 -14.50
C THR A 13 -7.30 -25.29 -13.99
N ALA A 14 -8.26 -24.93 -13.15
CA ALA A 14 -8.30 -23.61 -12.51
C ALA A 14 -7.03 -23.32 -11.68
N ASP A 15 -6.50 -24.33 -10.99
CA ASP A 15 -5.27 -24.20 -10.21
C ASP A 15 -4.04 -24.03 -11.10
N GLU A 16 -4.01 -24.69 -12.26
CA GLU A 16 -2.94 -24.52 -13.25
C GLU A 16 -2.97 -23.13 -13.89
N VAL A 17 -4.18 -22.61 -14.20
CA VAL A 17 -4.36 -21.23 -14.67
C VAL A 17 -3.88 -20.23 -13.62
N LEU A 18 -4.15 -20.47 -12.33
CA LEU A 18 -3.62 -19.64 -11.24
C LEU A 18 -2.11 -19.76 -11.09
N ARG A 19 -1.55 -20.96 -11.27
CA ARG A 19 -0.11 -21.22 -11.17
C ARG A 19 0.66 -20.49 -12.26
N ILE A 20 0.24 -20.64 -13.51
CA ILE A 20 0.82 -19.94 -14.66
C ILE A 20 0.54 -18.44 -14.53
N GLY A 21 -0.66 -18.08 -14.10
CA GLY A 21 -1.10 -16.71 -13.92
C GLY A 21 -0.78 -16.08 -12.57
N LYS A 22 0.28 -16.52 -11.89
CA LYS A 22 0.66 -16.02 -10.56
C LYS A 22 0.83 -14.49 -10.53
N LEU A 23 1.22 -13.89 -11.65
CA LEU A 23 1.40 -12.45 -11.81
C LEU A 23 0.14 -11.72 -12.34
N TYR A 24 -0.88 -12.44 -12.82
CA TYR A 24 -2.09 -11.84 -13.35
C TYR A 24 -3.10 -11.53 -12.24
N SER A 25 -3.68 -10.34 -12.30
CA SER A 25 -4.81 -9.89 -11.48
C SER A 25 -6.12 -10.54 -11.90
N SER A 26 -7.12 -10.48 -11.04
CA SER A 26 -8.49 -10.88 -11.39
C SER A 26 -9.07 -10.13 -12.59
N ASN A 27 -8.66 -8.88 -12.83
CA ASN A 27 -9.06 -8.08 -13.98
C ASN A 27 -8.50 -8.61 -15.30
N GLU A 28 -7.25 -9.06 -15.30
CA GLU A 28 -6.62 -9.67 -16.48
C GLU A 28 -7.27 -11.01 -16.81
N LEU A 29 -7.53 -11.84 -15.79
CA LEU A 29 -8.27 -13.09 -15.96
C LEU A 29 -9.70 -12.86 -16.49
N ARG A 30 -10.36 -11.78 -16.06
CA ARG A 30 -11.66 -11.34 -16.63
C ARG A 30 -11.53 -10.96 -18.10
N GLY A 31 -10.44 -10.31 -18.51
CA GLY A 31 -10.15 -10.01 -19.92
C GLY A 31 -10.01 -11.28 -20.76
N ILE A 32 -9.27 -12.27 -20.26
CA ILE A 32 -9.10 -13.58 -20.91
C ILE A 32 -10.46 -14.30 -21.02
N GLN A 33 -11.23 -14.33 -19.93
CA GLN A 33 -12.58 -14.92 -19.92
C GLN A 33 -13.46 -14.32 -21.04
N LYS A 34 -13.51 -12.98 -21.16
CA LYS A 34 -14.30 -12.31 -22.20
C LYS A 34 -13.90 -12.73 -23.62
N LYS A 35 -12.60 -12.85 -23.89
CA LYS A 35 -12.09 -13.28 -25.21
C LYS A 35 -12.50 -14.72 -25.51
N LEU A 36 -12.36 -15.63 -24.55
CA LEU A 36 -12.76 -17.03 -24.72
C LEU A 36 -14.27 -17.18 -24.93
N THR A 37 -15.09 -16.44 -24.15
CA THR A 37 -16.55 -16.43 -24.34
C THR A 37 -16.95 -15.88 -25.71
N SER A 38 -16.31 -14.81 -26.20
CA SER A 38 -16.58 -14.30 -27.54
C SER A 38 -16.20 -15.31 -28.62
N ALA A 39 -15.00 -15.91 -28.52
CA ALA A 39 -14.51 -16.89 -29.48
C ALA A 39 -15.41 -18.13 -29.53
N SER A 40 -15.81 -18.67 -28.37
CA SER A 40 -16.78 -19.77 -28.31
C SER A 40 -18.12 -19.38 -28.92
N GLY A 41 -18.64 -18.19 -28.59
CA GLY A 41 -19.88 -17.68 -29.16
C GLY A 41 -19.85 -17.58 -30.69
N ASP A 42 -18.75 -17.13 -31.28
CA ASP A 42 -18.59 -17.04 -32.73
C ASP A 42 -18.43 -18.42 -33.39
N LEU A 43 -17.74 -19.36 -32.74
CA LEU A 43 -17.66 -20.76 -33.18
C LEU A 43 -19.04 -21.44 -33.16
N HIS A 44 -19.84 -21.21 -32.10
CA HIS A 44 -21.21 -21.72 -32.02
C HIS A 44 -22.12 -21.11 -33.10
N LYS A 45 -21.95 -19.84 -33.46
CA LYS A 45 -22.71 -19.22 -34.57
C LYS A 45 -22.37 -19.87 -35.91
N LEU A 46 -21.09 -20.10 -36.19
CA LEU A 46 -20.64 -20.77 -37.42
C LEU A 46 -21.08 -22.24 -37.48
N ALA A 47 -21.01 -22.96 -36.35
CA ALA A 47 -21.36 -24.38 -36.27
C ALA A 47 -22.87 -24.66 -36.41
N ASN A 48 -23.72 -23.72 -35.99
CA ASN A 48 -25.17 -23.92 -35.91
C ASN A 48 -25.95 -23.34 -37.10
N GLY A 49 -25.28 -22.68 -38.05
CA GLY A 49 -25.90 -22.07 -39.23
C GLY A 49 -26.80 -20.88 -38.89
N TRP A 50 -27.57 -20.39 -39.86
CA TRP A 50 -28.48 -19.28 -39.63
C TRP A 50 -29.62 -19.67 -38.67
N LYS A 51 -29.59 -19.06 -37.49
CA LYS A 51 -30.68 -18.99 -36.52
C LYS A 51 -30.96 -17.51 -36.25
N MET A 52 -32.18 -17.16 -35.85
CA MET A 52 -32.52 -15.78 -35.46
C MET A 52 -31.49 -15.24 -34.46
N GLY A 53 -30.79 -14.16 -34.83
CA GLY A 53 -29.72 -13.54 -34.04
C GLY A 53 -28.27 -13.95 -34.36
N ALA A 54 -28.03 -14.90 -35.29
CA ALA A 54 -26.68 -15.34 -35.66
C ALA A 54 -25.94 -14.40 -36.64
N GLY A 55 -26.68 -13.54 -37.36
CA GLY A 55 -26.13 -12.54 -38.28
C GLY A 55 -25.31 -13.16 -39.43
N LEU A 56 -24.38 -12.37 -39.99
CA LEU A 56 -23.52 -12.77 -41.11
C LEU A 56 -22.71 -14.06 -40.81
N LEU A 57 -22.24 -14.22 -39.58
CA LEU A 57 -21.49 -15.42 -39.18
C LEU A 57 -22.33 -16.70 -39.30
N GLY A 58 -23.61 -16.66 -38.92
CA GLY A 58 -24.52 -17.79 -39.11
C GLY A 58 -24.73 -18.12 -40.59
N SER A 59 -24.90 -17.09 -41.42
CA SER A 59 -25.06 -17.26 -42.87
C SER A 59 -23.81 -17.82 -43.56
N LEU A 60 -22.61 -17.45 -43.11
CA LEU A 60 -21.37 -18.08 -43.56
C LEU A 60 -21.28 -19.54 -43.09
N GLY A 61 -21.75 -19.83 -41.88
CA GLY A 61 -21.86 -21.19 -41.35
C GLY A 61 -22.73 -22.12 -42.21
N ASP A 62 -23.75 -21.58 -42.89
CA ASP A 62 -24.62 -22.36 -43.77
C ASP A 62 -23.91 -22.90 -45.01
N LEU A 63 -22.76 -22.32 -45.39
CA LEU A 63 -21.92 -22.79 -46.50
C LEU A 63 -21.00 -23.95 -46.10
N LEU A 64 -20.90 -24.25 -44.81
CA LEU A 64 -20.02 -25.31 -44.31
C LEU A 64 -20.69 -26.68 -44.41
N SER A 65 -19.88 -27.70 -44.69
CA SER A 65 -20.32 -29.10 -44.62
C SER A 65 -20.66 -29.51 -43.19
N ILE A 66 -21.40 -30.61 -43.04
CA ILE A 66 -21.78 -31.15 -41.74
C ILE A 66 -20.53 -31.45 -40.89
N GLU A 67 -19.51 -32.07 -41.49
CA GLU A 67 -18.24 -32.39 -40.83
C GLU A 67 -17.48 -31.14 -40.34
N GLN A 68 -17.47 -30.07 -41.14
CA GLN A 68 -16.88 -28.79 -40.74
C GLN A 68 -17.62 -28.15 -39.57
N ARG A 69 -18.96 -28.23 -39.55
CA ARG A 69 -19.78 -27.74 -38.43
C ARG A 69 -19.58 -28.55 -37.16
N ASP A 70 -19.41 -29.86 -37.27
CA ASP A 70 -19.13 -30.73 -36.12
C ASP A 70 -17.73 -30.47 -35.52
N LEU A 71 -16.73 -30.20 -36.37
CA LEU A 71 -15.41 -29.74 -35.92
C LEU A 71 -15.50 -28.40 -35.18
N LEU A 72 -16.24 -27.43 -35.70
CA LEU A 72 -16.45 -26.14 -35.04
C LEU A 72 -17.19 -26.28 -33.71
N ARG A 73 -18.19 -27.17 -33.63
CA ARG A 73 -18.90 -27.46 -32.37
C ARG A 73 -17.95 -28.07 -31.33
N SER A 74 -17.09 -28.98 -31.76
CA SER A 74 -16.06 -29.58 -30.90
C SER A 74 -15.04 -28.56 -30.42
N ALA A 75 -14.59 -27.67 -31.32
CA ALA A 75 -13.70 -26.57 -30.96
C ALA A 75 -14.36 -25.58 -29.98
N ALA A 76 -15.64 -25.26 -30.17
CA ALA A 76 -16.40 -24.40 -29.26
C ALA A 76 -16.49 -25.02 -27.86
N GLN A 77 -16.80 -26.32 -27.78
CA GLN A 77 -16.83 -27.06 -26.50
C GLN A 77 -15.47 -27.06 -25.80
N LEU A 78 -14.37 -27.20 -26.55
CA LEU A 78 -13.03 -27.11 -25.97
C LEU A 78 -12.73 -25.71 -25.43
N VAL A 79 -13.08 -24.66 -26.18
CA VAL A 79 -12.93 -23.26 -25.73
C VAL A 79 -13.80 -22.98 -24.50
N ASP A 80 -15.02 -23.53 -24.44
CA ASP A 80 -15.91 -23.44 -23.28
C ASP A 80 -15.30 -24.13 -22.06
N SER A 81 -14.72 -25.33 -22.24
CA SER A 81 -14.03 -26.07 -21.18
C SER A 81 -12.86 -25.25 -20.58
N ILE A 82 -12.03 -24.63 -21.44
CA ILE A 82 -10.96 -23.73 -21.01
C ILE A 82 -11.54 -22.50 -20.30
N GLY A 83 -12.57 -21.88 -20.87
CA GLY A 83 -13.25 -20.70 -20.33
C GLY A 83 -13.84 -20.95 -18.94
N HIS A 84 -14.36 -22.16 -18.69
CA HIS A 84 -14.86 -22.56 -17.38
C HIS A 84 -13.74 -22.56 -16.33
N ASN A 85 -12.59 -23.16 -16.64
CA ASN A 85 -11.44 -23.20 -15.73
C ASN A 85 -10.83 -21.82 -15.48
N VAL A 86 -10.78 -20.95 -16.49
CA VAL A 86 -10.39 -19.53 -16.33
C VAL A 86 -11.37 -18.77 -15.44
N THR A 87 -12.67 -19.07 -15.53
CA THR A 87 -13.70 -18.44 -14.68
C THR A 87 -13.50 -18.80 -13.21
N HIS A 88 -13.27 -20.08 -12.92
CA HIS A 88 -12.96 -20.56 -11.56
C HIS A 88 -11.67 -19.95 -11.01
N ALA A 89 -10.62 -19.90 -11.82
CA ALA A 89 -9.35 -19.27 -11.46
C ALA A 89 -9.54 -17.80 -11.11
N LYS A 90 -10.27 -17.05 -11.95
CA LYS A 90 -10.63 -15.65 -11.70
C LYS A 90 -11.36 -15.49 -10.37
N GLU A 91 -12.37 -16.30 -10.10
CA GLU A 91 -13.15 -16.20 -8.85
C GLU A 91 -12.34 -16.51 -7.60
N LYS A 92 -11.45 -17.50 -7.67
CA LYS A 92 -10.49 -17.79 -6.59
C LYS A 92 -9.50 -16.63 -6.40
N ARG A 93 -9.02 -16.02 -7.49
CA ARG A 93 -8.15 -14.83 -7.44
C ARG A 93 -8.86 -13.62 -6.83
N VAL A 94 -10.09 -13.32 -7.24
CA VAL A 94 -10.91 -12.24 -6.65
C VAL A 94 -11.06 -12.40 -5.14
N ARG A 95 -11.33 -13.64 -4.68
CA ARG A 95 -11.45 -13.93 -3.24
C ARG A 95 -10.15 -13.68 -2.51
N SER A 96 -9.03 -14.19 -3.03
CA SER A 96 -7.70 -14.00 -2.45
C SER A 96 -7.27 -12.52 -2.40
N GLU A 97 -7.49 -11.76 -3.48
CA GLU A 97 -7.19 -10.33 -3.53
C GLU A 97 -8.02 -9.55 -2.49
N LYS A 98 -9.32 -9.85 -2.39
CA LYS A 98 -10.21 -9.23 -1.38
C LYS A 98 -9.77 -9.56 0.04
N GLU A 99 -9.40 -10.81 0.30
CA GLU A 99 -8.93 -11.24 1.62
C GLU A 99 -7.63 -10.55 2.00
N THR A 100 -6.67 -10.46 1.08
CA THR A 100 -5.41 -9.73 1.29
C THR A 100 -5.66 -8.25 1.54
N LYS A 101 -6.54 -7.62 0.77
CA LYS A 101 -6.91 -6.22 1.01
C LYS A 101 -7.54 -6.03 2.40
N ARG A 102 -8.49 -6.88 2.80
CA ARG A 102 -9.11 -6.80 4.13
C ARG A 102 -8.09 -6.97 5.26
N ARG A 103 -7.15 -7.90 5.10
CA ARG A 103 -6.07 -8.12 6.06
C ARG A 103 -5.20 -6.87 6.19
N GLN A 104 -4.80 -6.27 5.08
CA GLN A 104 -4.02 -5.03 5.09
C GLN A 104 -4.81 -3.87 5.69
N ASP A 105 -6.07 -3.67 5.29
CA ASP A 105 -6.92 -2.60 5.82
C ASP A 105 -7.10 -2.75 7.36
N ALA A 106 -7.22 -3.99 7.87
CA ALA A 106 -7.28 -4.27 9.31
C ALA A 106 -5.96 -3.97 10.02
N ARG A 107 -4.81 -4.36 9.43
CA ARG A 107 -3.48 -4.02 9.95
C ARG A 107 -3.25 -2.51 9.99
N ASP A 108 -3.64 -1.79 8.93
CA ASP A 108 -3.52 -0.33 8.85
C ASP A 108 -4.36 0.34 9.95
N ALA A 109 -5.60 -0.12 10.17
CA ALA A 109 -6.48 0.41 11.21
C ALA A 109 -5.90 0.17 12.62
N GLN A 110 -5.43 -1.05 12.89
CA GLN A 110 -4.79 -1.42 14.15
C GLN A 110 -3.51 -0.61 14.38
N SER A 111 -2.68 -0.45 13.34
CA SER A 111 -1.45 0.35 13.38
C SER A 111 -1.74 1.80 13.74
N LYS A 112 -2.74 2.43 13.09
CA LYS A 112 -3.17 3.81 13.40
C LYS A 112 -3.60 3.96 14.86
N GLN A 113 -4.41 3.01 15.36
CA GLN A 113 -4.86 3.02 16.75
C GLN A 113 -3.69 2.89 17.74
N LEU A 114 -2.76 1.96 17.47
CA LEU A 114 -1.60 1.75 18.30
C LEU A 114 -0.65 2.95 18.30
N VAL A 115 -0.37 3.54 17.13
CA VAL A 115 0.46 4.76 17.04
C VAL A 115 -0.20 5.91 17.79
N ALA A 116 -1.50 6.15 17.58
CA ALA A 116 -2.20 7.24 18.27
C ALA A 116 -2.17 7.10 19.81
N ARG A 117 -2.26 5.86 20.31
CA ARG A 117 -2.19 5.57 21.75
C ARG A 117 -0.78 5.69 22.31
N THR A 118 0.22 5.20 21.60
CA THR A 118 1.60 5.12 22.10
C THR A 118 2.40 6.40 21.85
N PHE A 119 2.09 7.13 20.77
CA PHE A 119 2.78 8.34 20.35
C PHE A 119 1.76 9.47 20.11
N PRO A 120 1.10 10.00 21.16
CA PRO A 120 0.10 11.05 21.02
C PRO A 120 0.68 12.33 20.39
N LEU A 121 1.96 12.64 20.70
CA LEU A 121 2.76 13.73 20.13
C LEU A 121 1.94 15.04 20.00
N PRO A 122 1.39 15.60 21.08
CA PRO A 122 0.61 16.84 20.97
C PRO A 122 1.49 18.01 20.50
N THR A 123 0.87 19.07 19.96
CA THR A 123 1.57 20.21 19.34
C THR A 123 0.82 21.54 19.53
N GLU A 124 0.05 21.66 20.60
CA GLU A 124 -0.75 22.84 20.92
C GLU A 124 0.06 23.87 21.71
N THR A 125 0.97 23.43 22.59
CA THR A 125 1.86 24.32 23.36
C THR A 125 3.32 24.27 22.87
N HIS A 126 4.13 25.24 23.28
CA HIS A 126 5.56 25.26 22.96
C HIS A 126 6.31 24.05 23.53
N GLU A 127 5.98 23.64 24.74
CA GLU A 127 6.55 22.44 25.39
C GLU A 127 6.21 21.18 24.60
N GLU A 128 4.97 21.07 24.12
CA GLU A 128 4.52 19.94 23.31
C GLU A 128 5.22 19.90 21.94
N LEU A 129 5.46 21.05 21.32
CA LEU A 129 6.28 21.16 20.10
C LEU A 129 7.72 20.69 20.36
N LEU A 130 8.33 21.06 21.48
CA LEU A 130 9.69 20.61 21.84
C LEU A 130 9.76 19.11 22.11
N GLU A 131 8.78 18.55 22.81
CA GLU A 131 8.70 17.10 23.04
C GLU A 131 8.51 16.33 21.72
N THR A 132 7.79 16.90 20.74
CA THR A 132 7.70 16.34 19.39
C THR A 132 9.06 16.30 18.68
N ILE A 133 9.83 17.39 18.73
CA ILE A 133 11.18 17.43 18.14
C ILE A 133 12.10 16.41 18.82
N LYS A 134 12.08 16.37 20.14
CA LYS A 134 12.85 15.43 20.96
C LYS A 134 12.53 13.98 20.60
N ALA A 135 11.25 13.65 20.47
CA ALA A 135 10.82 12.32 20.03
C ALA A 135 11.35 11.99 18.63
N ALA A 136 11.32 12.94 17.68
CA ALA A 136 11.84 12.76 16.34
C ALA A 136 13.35 12.44 16.34
N LEU A 137 14.14 13.19 17.11
CA LEU A 137 15.58 12.99 17.24
C LEU A 137 15.90 11.59 17.82
N ILE A 138 15.20 11.20 18.89
CA ILE A 138 15.38 9.88 19.51
C ILE A 138 14.99 8.76 18.53
N LEU A 139 13.85 8.89 17.84
CA LEU A 139 13.39 7.89 16.88
C LEU A 139 14.35 7.75 15.70
N ASN A 140 14.92 8.85 15.19
CA ASN A 140 15.93 8.77 14.13
C ASN A 140 17.23 8.13 14.64
N ARG A 141 17.67 8.46 15.86
CA ARG A 141 18.84 7.81 16.48
C ARG A 141 18.62 6.31 16.67
N ALA A 142 17.42 5.90 17.04
CA ALA A 142 16.99 4.50 17.12
C ALA A 142 16.81 3.83 15.73
N ARG A 143 17.05 4.57 14.64
CA ARG A 143 16.87 4.15 13.24
C ARG A 143 15.43 3.73 12.92
N GLN A 144 14.45 4.39 13.54
CA GLN A 144 13.01 4.14 13.37
C GLN A 144 12.27 5.27 12.62
N LEU A 145 12.95 6.37 12.29
CA LEU A 145 12.39 7.53 11.58
C LEU A 145 13.42 8.11 10.62
N ASN A 146 13.02 8.44 9.38
CA ASN A 146 13.87 9.13 8.38
C ASN A 146 15.27 8.51 8.25
N THR A 147 15.35 7.19 8.11
CA THR A 147 16.60 6.42 8.16
C THR A 147 17.57 6.72 7.02
N SER A 148 17.14 7.41 5.97
CA SER A 148 18.01 7.93 4.92
C SER A 148 19.05 8.93 5.44
N TYR A 149 18.74 9.65 6.51
CA TYR A 149 19.69 10.48 7.24
C TYR A 149 20.34 9.68 8.37
N ASN A 150 21.65 9.83 8.57
CA ASN A 150 22.25 9.41 9.84
C ASN A 150 21.86 10.38 10.98
N PRO A 151 22.05 10.00 12.27
CA PRO A 151 21.61 10.82 13.39
C PRO A 151 22.14 12.26 13.40
N SER A 152 23.40 12.46 12.99
CA SER A 152 24.01 13.78 12.91
C SER A 152 23.42 14.62 11.77
N GLU A 153 23.23 14.02 10.59
CA GLU A 153 22.59 14.68 9.44
C GLU A 153 21.15 15.05 9.74
N PHE A 154 20.39 14.15 10.37
CA PHE A 154 19.00 14.41 10.74
C PHE A 154 18.91 15.54 11.76
N ASN A 155 19.82 15.57 12.74
CA ASN A 155 19.89 16.66 13.70
C ASN A 155 20.16 18.01 13.00
N VAL A 156 21.11 18.06 12.06
CA VAL A 156 21.37 19.25 11.24
C VAL A 156 20.14 19.64 10.40
N TYR A 157 19.44 18.68 9.82
CA TYR A 157 18.17 18.90 9.11
C TYR A 157 17.15 19.58 10.03
N ILE A 158 16.92 19.05 11.23
CA ILE A 158 16.02 19.65 12.23
C ILE A 158 16.47 21.06 12.65
N ARG A 159 17.77 21.32 12.78
CA ARG A 159 18.27 22.70 13.04
C ARG A 159 18.01 23.64 11.87
N ASN A 160 18.13 23.15 10.63
CA ASN A 160 17.91 23.97 9.44
C ASN A 160 16.46 24.44 9.30
N GLU A 161 15.50 23.70 9.84
CA GLU A 161 14.08 24.09 9.89
C GLU A 161 13.80 25.33 10.77
N LEU A 162 14.80 25.83 11.54
CA LEU A 162 14.74 27.13 12.24
C LEU A 162 14.94 28.34 11.32
N LYS A 163 15.51 28.13 10.13
CA LYS A 163 15.82 29.21 9.17
C LYS A 163 14.53 29.84 8.69
N THR A 164 14.40 31.14 8.90
CA THR A 164 13.25 31.90 8.42
C THR A 164 13.37 32.13 6.91
N PRO A 165 12.38 31.73 6.10
CA PRO A 165 12.38 32.04 4.67
C PRO A 165 12.25 33.56 4.45
N ALA A 166 12.74 34.05 3.31
CA ALA A 166 12.70 35.48 2.98
C ALA A 166 11.27 36.06 2.88
N ARG A 167 10.26 35.20 2.72
CA ARG A 167 8.84 35.56 2.65
C ARG A 167 8.01 34.56 3.47
N LEU A 168 7.17 35.07 4.37
CA LEU A 168 6.33 34.27 5.26
C LEU A 168 4.84 34.28 4.88
N HIS A 169 4.47 34.92 3.78
CA HIS A 169 3.11 34.91 3.21
C HIS A 169 1.96 35.11 4.23
N GLY A 170 2.11 36.09 5.13
CA GLY A 170 1.08 36.41 6.13
C GLY A 170 1.20 35.63 7.45
N HIS A 171 2.18 34.75 7.59
CA HIS A 171 2.51 34.09 8.86
C HIS A 171 3.57 34.85 9.66
N SER A 172 3.48 34.78 10.99
CA SER A 172 4.59 35.16 11.85
C SER A 172 5.71 34.11 11.79
N VAL A 173 6.92 34.47 12.25
CA VAL A 173 8.05 33.55 12.31
C VAL A 173 7.72 32.36 13.22
N GLU A 174 7.06 32.63 14.34
CA GLU A 174 6.63 31.64 15.33
C GLU A 174 5.61 30.67 14.71
N GLN A 175 4.62 31.19 13.99
CA GLN A 175 3.62 30.36 13.29
C GLN A 175 4.27 29.45 12.24
N HIS A 176 5.25 29.96 11.49
CA HIS A 176 5.99 29.18 10.51
C HIS A 176 6.76 28.03 11.17
N ARG A 177 7.50 28.33 12.25
CA ARG A 177 8.26 27.33 13.01
C ARG A 177 7.37 26.26 13.63
N ALA A 178 6.27 26.64 14.26
CA ALA A 178 5.28 25.70 14.77
C ALA A 178 4.69 24.84 13.63
N GLY A 179 4.48 25.43 12.44
CA GLY A 179 4.08 24.71 11.22
C GLY A 179 5.09 23.64 10.79
N ASN A 180 6.39 23.92 10.85
CA ASN A 180 7.45 22.95 10.53
C ASN A 180 7.41 21.76 11.49
N VAL A 181 7.24 22.01 12.80
CA VAL A 181 7.12 20.95 13.82
C VAL A 181 5.85 20.12 13.63
N ARG A 182 4.70 20.75 13.31
CA ARG A 182 3.45 20.03 13.00
C ARG A 182 3.58 19.17 11.74
N SER A 183 4.32 19.63 10.75
CA SER A 183 4.64 18.86 9.55
C SER A 183 5.52 17.66 9.88
N LEU A 184 6.57 17.86 10.70
CA LEU A 184 7.41 16.78 11.22
C LEU A 184 6.57 15.72 11.95
N ARG A 185 5.68 16.15 12.85
CA ARG A 185 4.74 15.24 13.54
C ARG A 185 3.91 14.41 12.58
N TYR A 186 3.34 15.05 11.55
CA TYR A 186 2.55 14.32 10.54
C TYR A 186 3.38 13.22 9.87
N PHE A 187 4.61 13.53 9.46
CA PHE A 187 5.52 12.54 8.89
C PHE A 187 5.86 11.42 9.87
N MET A 188 6.13 11.74 11.14
CA MET A 188 6.38 10.74 12.17
C MET A 188 5.21 9.76 12.32
N ILE A 189 3.99 10.27 12.44
CA ILE A 189 2.80 9.42 12.59
C ILE A 189 2.60 8.55 11.34
N SER A 190 2.79 9.12 10.15
CA SER A 190 2.68 8.40 8.88
C SER A 190 3.72 7.27 8.77
N ASP A 191 4.98 7.56 9.07
CA ASP A 191 6.09 6.62 9.01
C ASP A 191 5.93 5.50 10.04
N LEU A 192 5.62 5.86 11.29
CA LEU A 192 5.38 4.87 12.35
C LEU A 192 4.20 3.96 11.99
N THR A 193 3.11 4.53 11.48
CA THR A 193 1.93 3.75 11.05
C THR A 193 2.32 2.78 9.93
N SER A 194 3.04 3.26 8.92
CA SER A 194 3.48 2.45 7.78
C SER A 194 4.45 1.36 8.22
N HIS A 195 5.37 1.68 9.13
CA HIS A 195 6.29 0.73 9.73
C HIS A 195 5.53 -0.38 10.46
N LEU A 196 4.54 -0.06 11.31
CA LEU A 196 3.76 -1.06 12.02
C LEU A 196 2.84 -1.88 11.09
N ALA A 197 2.32 -1.27 10.02
CA ALA A 197 1.40 -1.91 9.09
C ALA A 197 2.08 -2.90 8.14
N TYR A 198 3.39 -2.76 7.91
CA TYR A 198 4.16 -3.61 7.01
C TYR A 198 3.99 -5.10 7.37
N ASP A 199 3.67 -5.91 6.36
CA ASP A 199 3.40 -7.35 6.51
C ASP A 199 4.64 -8.17 6.11
N ASP A 200 5.49 -8.43 7.11
CA ASP A 200 6.61 -9.38 7.04
C ASP A 200 6.30 -10.71 7.75
N GLY A 201 5.03 -10.96 8.07
CA GLY A 201 4.57 -12.11 8.85
C GLY A 201 4.48 -11.86 10.36
N SER A 202 5.00 -10.74 10.89
CA SER A 202 4.84 -10.37 12.31
C SER A 202 3.50 -9.66 12.59
N SER A 203 3.02 -9.73 13.83
CA SER A 203 1.84 -8.97 14.27
C SER A 203 2.18 -7.48 14.44
N VAL A 204 1.16 -6.62 14.38
CA VAL A 204 1.33 -5.17 14.56
C VAL A 204 1.89 -4.85 15.96
N GLU A 205 1.44 -5.59 16.98
CA GLU A 205 1.94 -5.49 18.36
C GLU A 205 3.42 -5.85 18.48
N GLU A 206 3.85 -6.92 17.82
CA GLU A 206 5.24 -7.36 17.86
C GLU A 206 6.16 -6.30 17.24
N ARG A 207 5.73 -5.71 16.12
CA ARG A 207 6.46 -4.61 15.47
C ARG A 207 6.55 -3.38 16.37
N LEU A 208 5.48 -3.07 17.11
CA LEU A 208 5.50 -1.99 18.09
C LEU A 208 6.48 -2.28 19.23
N ARG A 209 6.48 -3.51 19.74
CA ARG A 209 7.41 -3.94 20.80
C ARG A 209 8.86 -3.78 20.34
N LEU A 210 9.21 -4.30 19.16
CA LEU A 210 10.57 -4.18 18.61
C LEU A 210 10.98 -2.72 18.40
N LEU A 211 10.06 -1.86 17.95
CA LEU A 211 10.30 -0.43 17.82
C LEU A 211 10.60 0.19 19.19
N GLN A 212 9.81 -0.13 20.21
CA GLN A 212 10.02 0.38 21.57
C GLN A 212 11.33 -0.12 22.18
N GLU A 213 11.72 -1.37 21.94
CA GLU A 213 13.02 -1.93 22.34
C GLU A 213 14.18 -1.16 21.70
N LYS A 214 14.10 -0.86 20.41
CA LYS A 214 15.11 -0.06 19.70
C LYS A 214 15.21 1.36 20.24
N VAL A 215 14.08 1.98 20.57
CA VAL A 215 14.05 3.28 21.22
C VAL A 215 14.66 3.22 22.62
N ALA A 216 14.31 2.20 23.41
CA ALA A 216 14.86 2.01 24.75
C ALA A 216 16.37 1.77 24.73
N GLU A 217 16.88 0.99 23.77
CA GLU A 217 18.31 0.79 23.54
C GLU A 217 19.01 2.13 23.24
N ALA A 218 18.46 2.92 22.32
CA ALA A 218 19.01 4.23 21.96
C ALA A 218 18.98 5.24 23.11
N VAL A 219 17.94 5.21 23.95
CA VAL A 219 17.81 6.08 25.14
C VAL A 219 18.69 5.59 26.30
N GLY A 220 18.86 4.27 26.44
CA GLY A 220 19.72 3.67 27.46
C GLY A 220 21.20 4.02 27.30
N LEU A 221 21.65 4.27 26.06
CA LEU A 221 23.00 4.78 25.78
C LEU A 221 23.17 6.23 26.23
N ALA A 222 22.18 7.08 25.98
CA ALA A 222 22.11 8.45 26.44
C ALA A 222 20.68 8.96 26.32
N ALA A 223 20.14 9.63 27.36
CA ALA A 223 18.82 10.24 27.26
C ALA A 223 18.72 11.20 26.05
N LEU A 224 19.72 12.08 25.90
CA LEU A 224 19.96 12.90 24.72
C LEU A 224 21.46 13.09 24.52
N THR A 225 21.91 13.19 23.26
CA THR A 225 23.30 13.56 22.96
C THR A 225 23.55 15.05 23.23
N ALA A 226 24.81 15.47 23.25
CA ALA A 226 25.16 16.89 23.35
C ALA A 226 24.55 17.71 22.19
N ASP A 227 24.63 17.18 20.97
CA ASP A 227 24.08 17.82 19.78
C ASP A 227 22.55 17.93 19.81
N GLU A 228 21.85 16.91 20.27
CA GLU A 228 20.39 16.94 20.39
C GLU A 228 19.92 17.93 21.46
N ARG A 229 20.63 18.00 22.60
CA ARG A 229 20.36 19.00 23.63
C ARG A 229 20.52 20.41 23.12
N GLU A 230 21.58 20.68 22.36
CA GLU A 230 21.79 22.00 21.76
C GLU A 230 20.69 22.33 20.73
N THR A 231 20.28 21.36 19.92
CA THR A 231 19.15 21.55 19.00
C THR A 231 17.87 21.91 19.74
N LEU A 232 17.54 21.19 20.81
CA LEU A 232 16.36 21.49 21.61
C LEU A 232 16.44 22.86 22.28
N ARG A 233 17.61 23.27 22.79
CA ARG A 233 17.82 24.61 23.34
C ARG A 233 17.54 25.71 22.31
N LEU A 234 18.09 25.56 21.09
CA LEU A 234 17.87 26.51 19.99
C LEU A 234 16.39 26.58 19.59
N TRP A 235 15.70 25.44 19.54
CA TRP A 235 14.28 25.39 19.27
C TRP A 235 13.45 26.02 20.39
N GLN A 236 13.83 25.83 21.64
CA GLN A 236 13.17 26.44 22.79
C GLN A 236 13.23 27.97 22.69
N GLU A 237 14.42 28.52 22.46
CA GLU A 237 14.61 29.97 22.28
C GLU A 237 13.85 30.53 21.08
N ALA A 238 13.75 29.74 20.01
CA ALA A 238 13.10 30.12 18.77
C ALA A 238 11.55 30.06 18.82
N LEU A 239 10.99 29.26 19.72
CA LEU A 239 9.54 29.10 19.92
C LEU A 239 9.00 30.08 20.97
N VAL A 240 9.82 30.58 21.90
CA VAL A 240 9.39 31.58 22.89
C VAL A 240 9.03 32.91 22.19
N PRO A 241 7.85 33.51 22.48
CA PRO A 241 7.44 34.79 21.94
C PRO A 241 8.45 35.91 22.24
N ALA A 242 8.58 36.88 21.33
CA ALA A 242 9.51 38.00 21.53
C ALA A 242 9.21 38.85 22.78
N ALA A 243 7.96 38.88 23.25
CA ALA A 243 7.54 39.59 24.46
C ALA A 243 8.11 38.97 25.75
N ASP A 244 8.12 37.65 25.83
CA ASP A 244 8.58 36.91 27.03
C ASP A 244 10.12 36.84 27.11
N ARG A 245 10.83 37.18 26.04
CA ARG A 245 12.30 37.26 26.05
C ARG A 245 12.85 38.50 26.76
N GLN A 246 12.03 39.54 26.96
CA GLN A 246 12.46 40.80 27.57
C GLN A 246 12.26 40.86 29.09
N GLU A 247 11.34 40.08 29.68
CA GLU A 247 11.10 40.07 31.12
C GLU A 247 12.17 39.30 31.93
N GLY A 248 12.99 38.47 31.27
CA GLY A 248 14.09 37.73 31.91
C GLY A 248 15.45 38.45 31.89
N GLN A 249 15.51 39.69 31.38
CA GLN A 249 16.75 40.48 31.26
C GLN A 249 16.69 41.84 31.98
N ALA A 250 15.70 42.05 32.85
CA ALA A 250 15.55 43.25 33.67
C ALA A 250 16.02 43.02 35.12
#